data_AF-A0A6P9EQK9-F1
#
_entry.id   AF-A0A6P9EQK9-F1
#
_cell.length_a   1.000
_cell.length_b   1.000
_cell.length_c   1.000
_cell.angle_alpha   90.00
_cell.angle_beta   90.00
_cell.angle_gamma   90.00
#
_symmetry.space_group_name_H-M   'P 1'
#
loop_
_entity.id
_entity.type
_entity.pdbx_description
1 polymer ?
#
loop_
_entity_poly.entity_id
_entity_poly.type
_entity_poly.pdbx_seq_one_letter_code
_entity_poly.pdbx_strand_id
1 'polypeptide(L)'
;MDGPLSSTGEDMGSFENPASNAETEADDTIQQESDNDRVEEEPKPGMKFATDHELMAYYMRYAKQQGFGVITQRTKREANGRVKYLTIGCARGGKYHPSHSNISRPRPTIKTDCKAWINAHLVEGSWVVTTVEIGHNHSTVSPQKSRFFRSHKCLDEYSQRMLDLNDRAGIRMNKNFGALVVDAGGFENLQFQEKDCRNFIDKARQLRLGRGGGEALTEYFKRMRLQNDGFVYVIDVDEELRLRSPSIRHTWQIDTVCLSSSEM
;
A
#
# COMPACT_ATOMS: atom_id res chain seq x y z
N MET A 1 -62.52 -46.59 -34.59
CA MET A 1 -61.90 -47.66 -35.40
C MET A 1 -60.53 -47.16 -35.81
N ASP A 2 -59.54 -47.80 -35.20
CA ASP A 2 -58.16 -48.08 -35.64
C ASP A 2 -57.21 -46.91 -35.97
N GLY A 3 -56.20 -46.74 -35.10
CA GLY A 3 -54.85 -46.32 -35.49
C GLY A 3 -54.06 -47.50 -36.12
N PRO A 4 -52.70 -47.46 -36.29
CA PRO A 4 -51.73 -46.76 -35.42
C PRO A 4 -50.45 -46.12 -36.06
N LEU A 5 -49.84 -45.22 -35.27
CA LEU A 5 -48.41 -44.93 -34.91
C LEU A 5 -47.19 -45.07 -35.87
N SER A 6 -46.30 -44.05 -35.72
CA SER A 6 -44.81 -44.07 -35.53
C SER A 6 -43.98 -43.35 -36.64
N SER A 7 -43.41 -42.15 -36.37
CA SER A 7 -42.00 -41.85 -35.96
C SER A 7 -41.01 -41.85 -37.16
N THR A 8 -40.00 -41.01 -37.37
CA THR A 8 -39.07 -40.19 -36.56
C THR A 8 -38.19 -39.37 -37.54
N GLY A 9 -37.65 -38.22 -37.11
CA GLY A 9 -36.28 -37.79 -37.40
C GLY A 9 -35.96 -37.10 -38.73
N GLU A 10 -35.77 -35.78 -38.69
CA GLU A 10 -35.05 -35.02 -39.72
C GLU A 10 -33.54 -35.07 -39.42
N ASP A 11 -32.76 -35.60 -40.37
CA ASP A 11 -31.30 -35.65 -40.33
C ASP A 11 -30.74 -34.85 -41.52
N MET A 12 -29.97 -33.80 -41.23
CA MET A 12 -29.19 -33.05 -42.22
C MET A 12 -27.74 -33.56 -42.17
N GLY A 13 -27.42 -34.57 -43.00
CA GLY A 13 -26.05 -34.90 -43.39
C GLY A 13 -25.50 -33.83 -44.35
N SER A 14 -24.41 -33.15 -44.00
CA SER A 14 -23.00 -33.56 -44.19
C SER A 14 -22.41 -32.99 -45.49
N PHE A 15 -21.53 -31.99 -45.33
CA PHE A 15 -20.52 -31.67 -46.33
C PHE A 15 -19.15 -31.70 -45.64
N GLU A 16 -18.27 -32.52 -46.20
CA GLU A 16 -16.96 -32.86 -45.68
C GLU A 16 -15.97 -31.69 -45.79
N ASN A 17 -15.00 -31.67 -44.86
CA ASN A 17 -13.84 -30.78 -44.86
C ASN A 17 -12.91 -31.05 -46.05
N PRO A 18 -12.04 -30.08 -46.38
CA PRO A 18 -10.63 -30.39 -46.23
C PRO A 18 -9.82 -29.30 -45.51
N ALA A 19 -8.84 -29.80 -44.77
CA ALA A 19 -7.86 -29.11 -43.97
C ALA A 19 -7.09 -28.00 -44.70
N SER A 20 -6.82 -26.90 -43.99
CA SER A 20 -5.46 -26.45 -43.64
C SER A 20 -5.52 -25.04 -43.08
N ASN A 21 -5.08 -24.87 -41.84
CA ASN A 21 -4.00 -23.95 -41.49
C ASN A 21 -3.64 -24.14 -40.02
N ALA A 22 -2.36 -24.40 -39.80
CA ALA A 22 -1.76 -24.58 -38.49
C ALA A 22 -1.71 -23.23 -37.76
N GLU A 23 -2.50 -23.09 -36.72
CA GLU A 23 -2.30 -22.06 -35.70
C GLU A 23 -1.24 -22.58 -34.72
N THR A 24 -0.08 -21.94 -34.74
CA THR A 24 0.91 -22.09 -33.66
C THR A 24 0.53 -21.09 -32.59
N GLU A 25 -0.36 -21.48 -31.69
CA GLU A 25 -0.61 -20.72 -30.47
C GLU A 25 0.57 -20.93 -29.52
N ALA A 26 1.41 -19.91 -29.40
CA ALA A 26 2.32 -19.78 -28.28
C ALA A 26 1.48 -19.38 -27.06
N ASP A 27 1.03 -20.39 -26.32
CA ASP A 27 0.45 -20.26 -24.99
C ASP A 27 1.52 -19.76 -24.00
N ASP A 28 1.70 -18.44 -23.94
CA ASP A 28 2.51 -17.77 -22.94
C ASP A 28 1.69 -17.62 -21.66
N THR A 29 1.33 -18.78 -21.06
CA THR A 29 0.78 -18.83 -19.71
C THR A 29 1.88 -18.41 -18.74
N ILE A 30 1.87 -17.12 -18.37
CA ILE A 30 2.63 -16.59 -17.24
C ILE A 30 2.11 -17.28 -15.99
N GLN A 31 2.76 -18.39 -15.62
CA GLN A 31 2.58 -19.01 -14.31
C GLN A 31 3.12 -18.02 -13.28
N GLN A 32 2.23 -17.29 -12.63
CA GLN A 32 2.56 -16.70 -11.33
C GLN A 32 2.73 -17.84 -10.33
N GLU A 33 3.95 -18.38 -10.26
CA GLU A 33 4.36 -19.20 -9.14
C GLU A 33 4.12 -18.40 -7.86
N SER A 34 3.20 -18.88 -7.03
CA SER A 34 3.03 -18.33 -5.70
C SER A 34 4.31 -18.59 -4.91
N ASP A 35 5.15 -17.57 -4.73
CA ASP A 35 6.39 -17.52 -3.92
C ASP A 35 6.11 -17.73 -2.41
N ASN A 36 5.01 -18.40 -2.07
CA ASN A 36 4.45 -18.53 -0.73
C ASN A 36 4.89 -19.83 -0.02
N ASP A 37 5.64 -20.70 -0.70
CA ASP A 37 6.10 -22.01 -0.18
C ASP A 37 7.62 -22.08 0.06
N ARG A 38 8.36 -21.02 -0.30
CA ARG A 38 9.79 -20.92 0.03
C ARG A 38 9.96 -20.66 1.52
N VAL A 39 10.55 -21.64 2.21
CA VAL A 39 10.98 -21.50 3.61
C VAL A 39 12.21 -20.59 3.63
N GLU A 40 12.06 -19.39 4.17
CA GLU A 40 13.17 -18.46 4.35
C GLU A 40 14.02 -18.88 5.54
N GLU A 41 15.34 -18.90 5.33
CA GLU A 41 16.27 -19.14 6.43
C GLU A 41 16.24 -18.01 7.46
N GLU A 42 16.45 -18.39 8.71
CA GLU A 42 16.60 -17.47 9.83
C GLU A 42 17.77 -16.50 9.60
N PRO A 43 17.60 -15.19 9.88
CA PRO A 43 18.63 -14.19 9.63
C PRO A 43 19.88 -14.45 10.45
N LYS A 44 21.03 -14.40 9.79
CA LYS A 44 22.34 -14.62 10.41
C LYS A 44 23.28 -13.45 10.12
N PRO A 45 24.12 -13.04 11.08
CA PRO A 45 25.23 -12.14 10.80
C PRO A 45 26.09 -12.70 9.65
N GLY A 46 26.46 -11.84 8.70
CA GLY A 46 27.26 -12.17 7.53
C GLY A 46 26.47 -12.39 6.24
N MET A 47 25.13 -12.51 6.29
CA MET A 47 24.31 -12.57 5.08
C MET A 47 24.51 -11.32 4.21
N LYS A 48 24.68 -11.51 2.91
CA LYS A 48 24.98 -10.45 1.94
C LYS A 48 23.86 -10.30 0.92
N PHE A 49 23.55 -9.06 0.57
CA PHE A 49 22.55 -8.69 -0.44
C PHE A 49 23.14 -7.62 -1.36
N ALA A 50 22.77 -7.62 -2.64
CA ALA A 50 23.30 -6.63 -3.58
C ALA A 50 22.68 -5.25 -3.33
N THR A 51 21.39 -5.22 -2.93
CA THR A 51 20.65 -3.98 -2.70
C THR A 51 19.95 -3.95 -1.35
N ASP A 52 19.61 -2.76 -0.89
CA ASP A 52 18.78 -2.57 0.32
C ASP A 52 17.36 -3.11 0.10
N HIS A 53 16.87 -3.07 -1.14
CA HIS A 53 15.58 -3.62 -1.55
C HIS A 53 15.56 -5.15 -1.41
N GLU A 54 16.61 -5.84 -1.85
CA GLU A 54 16.74 -7.30 -1.66
C GLU A 54 16.79 -7.69 -0.19
N LEU A 55 17.60 -6.98 0.61
CA LEU A 55 17.66 -7.18 2.06
C LEU A 55 16.29 -7.00 2.71
N MET A 56 15.59 -5.92 2.35
CA MET A 56 14.25 -5.63 2.87
C MET A 56 13.25 -6.70 2.44
N ALA A 57 13.28 -7.14 1.19
CA ALA A 57 12.40 -8.17 0.65
C ALA A 57 12.63 -9.52 1.36
N TYR A 58 13.89 -9.91 1.56
CA TYR A 58 14.25 -11.09 2.35
C TYR A 58 13.64 -11.01 3.76
N TYR A 59 13.90 -9.93 4.50
CA TYR A 59 13.41 -9.81 5.86
C TYR A 59 11.89 -9.71 5.94
N MET A 60 11.23 -9.12 4.94
CA MET A 60 9.77 -9.12 4.83
C MET A 60 9.21 -10.52 4.61
N ARG A 61 9.80 -11.34 3.74
CA ARG A 61 9.38 -12.74 3.52
C ARG A 61 9.58 -13.58 4.79
N TYR A 62 10.75 -13.49 5.41
CA TYR A 62 11.02 -14.10 6.72
C TYR A 62 9.98 -13.68 7.77
N ALA A 63 9.73 -12.37 7.90
CA ALA A 63 8.76 -11.86 8.87
C ALA A 63 7.32 -12.30 8.57
N LYS A 64 6.95 -12.41 7.29
CA LYS A 64 5.63 -12.90 6.86
C LYS A 64 5.46 -14.37 7.27
N GLN A 65 6.48 -15.20 7.07
CA GLN A 65 6.52 -16.60 7.51
C GLN A 65 6.49 -16.74 9.04
N GLN A 66 7.25 -15.90 9.76
CA GLN A 66 7.28 -15.90 11.22
C GLN A 66 6.09 -15.18 11.86
N GLY A 67 5.22 -14.55 11.08
CA GLY A 67 3.98 -14.01 11.60
C GLY A 67 4.07 -12.63 12.26
N PHE A 68 4.98 -11.77 11.83
CA PHE A 68 5.09 -10.40 12.35
C PHE A 68 5.21 -9.36 11.24
N GLY A 69 4.85 -8.11 11.56
CA GLY A 69 5.00 -6.98 10.65
C GLY A 69 6.37 -6.33 10.78
N VAL A 70 6.86 -5.71 9.71
CA VAL A 70 8.19 -5.10 9.63
C VAL A 70 8.11 -3.57 9.61
N ILE A 71 9.11 -2.91 10.18
CA ILE A 71 9.32 -1.46 10.02
C ILE A 71 10.82 -1.15 9.93
N THR A 72 11.17 -0.17 9.11
CA THR A 72 12.50 0.45 9.18
C THR A 72 12.58 1.30 10.45
N GLN A 73 13.37 0.87 11.41
CA GLN A 73 13.52 1.56 12.71
C GLN A 73 14.53 2.70 12.63
N ARG A 74 15.61 2.51 11.88
CA ARG A 74 16.68 3.50 11.73
C ARG A 74 17.30 3.40 10.35
N THR A 75 17.62 4.54 9.77
CA THR A 75 18.36 4.68 8.51
C THR A 75 19.45 5.72 8.74
N LYS A 76 20.69 5.41 8.38
CA LYS A 76 21.79 6.39 8.37
C LYS A 76 22.33 6.51 6.96
N ARG A 77 22.46 7.75 6.50
CA ARG A 77 22.97 8.10 5.18
C ARG A 77 24.36 8.71 5.28
N GLU A 78 25.17 8.52 4.25
CA GLU A 78 26.42 9.24 4.04
C GLU A 78 26.17 10.67 3.53
N ALA A 79 27.23 11.48 3.47
CA ALA A 79 27.18 12.86 2.98
C ALA A 79 26.68 12.96 1.52
N ASN A 80 26.92 11.92 0.71
CA ASN A 80 26.42 11.80 -0.67
C ASN A 80 24.93 11.39 -0.75
N GLY A 81 24.23 11.25 0.39
CA GLY A 81 22.82 10.86 0.46
C GLY A 81 22.55 9.35 0.37
N ARG A 82 23.55 8.51 0.06
CA ARG A 82 23.41 7.06 0.00
C ARG A 82 23.22 6.46 1.39
N VAL A 83 22.35 5.47 1.50
CA VAL A 83 22.13 4.77 2.78
C VAL A 83 23.34 3.86 3.05
N LYS A 84 23.95 4.00 4.23
CA LYS A 84 25.07 3.18 4.68
C LYS A 84 24.69 2.18 5.77
N TYR A 85 23.64 2.48 6.52
CA TYR A 85 23.20 1.65 7.63
C TYR A 85 21.68 1.62 7.73
N LEU A 86 21.16 0.44 8.00
CA LEU A 86 19.74 0.15 8.04
C LEU A 86 19.44 -0.77 9.23
N THR A 87 18.49 -0.37 10.07
CA THR A 87 17.90 -1.21 11.11
C THR A 87 16.47 -1.54 10.71
N ILE A 88 16.20 -2.81 10.50
CA ILE A 88 14.88 -3.34 10.14
C ILE A 88 14.37 -4.15 11.34
N GLY A 89 13.18 -3.86 11.85
CA GLY A 89 12.69 -4.55 13.05
C GLY A 89 11.21 -4.79 13.08
N CYS A 90 10.73 -5.39 14.16
CA CYS A 90 9.32 -5.66 14.35
C CYS A 90 8.51 -4.36 14.40
N ALA A 91 7.34 -4.34 13.75
CA ALA A 91 6.40 -3.21 13.75
C ALA A 91 5.92 -2.85 15.16
N ARG A 92 5.89 -3.83 16.08
CA ARG A 92 5.60 -3.65 17.51
C ARG A 92 6.80 -3.18 18.33
N GLY A 93 7.98 -3.02 17.71
CA GLY A 93 9.19 -2.54 18.37
C GLY A 93 9.18 -1.05 18.68
N GLY A 94 9.90 -0.66 19.74
CA GLY A 94 9.96 0.70 20.27
C GLY A 94 8.84 1.04 21.25
N LYS A 95 8.99 2.17 21.94
CA LYS A 95 8.04 2.66 22.94
C LYS A 95 7.04 3.63 22.32
N TYR A 96 5.80 3.58 22.80
CA TYR A 96 4.81 4.59 22.45
C TYR A 96 5.11 5.87 23.23
N HIS A 97 5.29 6.97 22.51
CA HIS A 97 5.34 8.31 23.08
C HIS A 97 4.05 9.04 22.72
N PRO A 98 3.12 9.24 23.67
CA PRO A 98 1.90 10.00 23.42
C PRO A 98 2.26 11.40 22.95
N SER A 99 1.67 11.85 21.84
CA SER A 99 1.73 13.27 21.49
C SER A 99 0.84 14.05 22.44
N HIS A 100 1.36 15.13 23.02
CA HIS A 100 0.63 16.04 23.91
C HIS A 100 -0.59 16.71 23.25
N SER A 101 -0.77 16.58 21.93
CA SER A 101 -1.76 17.35 21.19
C SER A 101 -3.21 16.89 21.39
N ASN A 102 -3.48 15.69 21.90
CA ASN A 102 -4.85 15.17 22.08
C ASN A 102 -4.94 14.09 23.18
N ILE A 103 -4.88 14.50 24.46
CA ILE A 103 -5.00 13.60 25.63
C ILE A 103 -6.39 12.92 25.70
N SER A 104 -7.44 13.59 25.20
CA SER A 104 -8.83 13.11 25.25
C SER A 104 -9.13 11.93 24.32
N ARG A 105 -8.30 11.68 23.30
CA ARG A 105 -8.49 10.59 22.33
C ARG A 105 -7.17 9.85 22.12
N PRO A 106 -6.72 9.08 23.12
CA PRO A 106 -5.48 8.31 22.99
C PRO A 106 -5.60 7.36 21.80
N ARG A 107 -4.62 7.41 20.89
CA ARG A 107 -4.57 6.47 19.77
C ARG A 107 -4.13 5.10 20.30
N PRO A 108 -4.88 4.02 20.05
CA PRO A 108 -4.42 2.67 20.36
C PRO A 108 -3.05 2.44 19.71
N THR A 109 -2.11 1.90 20.48
CA THR A 109 -0.76 1.59 20.02
C THR A 109 -0.55 0.08 19.97
N ILE A 110 0.13 -0.38 18.94
CA ILE A 110 0.55 -1.79 18.80
C ILE A 110 1.97 -2.01 19.37
N LYS A 111 2.59 -0.97 19.93
CA LYS A 111 3.97 -0.98 20.40
C LYS A 111 4.10 -1.72 21.72
N THR A 112 4.97 -2.72 21.77
CA THR A 112 5.27 -3.53 22.96
C THR A 112 6.73 -3.39 23.40
N ASP A 113 7.48 -2.44 22.84
CA ASP A 113 8.94 -2.35 22.99
C ASP A 113 9.67 -3.64 22.57
N CYS A 114 9.13 -4.36 21.58
CA CYS A 114 9.74 -5.55 21.01
C CYS A 114 11.17 -5.27 20.52
N LYS A 115 12.10 -6.18 20.85
CA LYS A 115 13.53 -6.07 20.53
C LYS A 115 13.96 -6.94 19.35
N ALA A 116 13.05 -7.56 18.62
CA ALA A 116 13.38 -8.26 17.39
C ALA A 116 13.74 -7.26 16.26
N TRP A 117 14.98 -7.32 15.76
CA TRP A 117 15.49 -6.49 14.67
C TRP A 117 16.79 -7.05 14.07
N ILE A 118 17.09 -6.62 12.85
CA ILE A 118 18.37 -6.82 12.18
C ILE A 118 19.03 -5.48 11.85
N ASN A 119 20.35 -5.44 11.96
CA ASN A 119 21.17 -4.34 11.46
C ASN A 119 21.91 -4.81 10.22
N ALA A 120 21.99 -3.93 9.24
CA ALA A 120 22.83 -4.12 8.07
C ALA A 120 23.62 -2.87 7.73
N HIS A 121 24.80 -3.08 7.15
CA HIS A 121 25.69 -2.03 6.68
C HIS A 121 26.04 -2.26 5.21
N LEU A 122 26.22 -1.16 4.48
CA LEU A 122 26.82 -1.20 3.15
C LEU A 122 28.35 -1.32 3.29
N VAL A 123 28.90 -2.45 2.85
CA VAL A 123 30.33 -2.77 2.87
C VAL A 123 30.75 -3.13 1.46
N GLU A 124 31.67 -2.36 0.87
CA GLU A 124 32.22 -2.62 -0.48
C GLU A 124 31.15 -2.82 -1.56
N GLY A 125 30.03 -2.08 -1.46
CA GLY A 125 28.92 -2.14 -2.41
C GLY A 125 27.90 -3.24 -2.16
N SER A 126 28.08 -4.07 -1.12
CA SER A 126 27.10 -5.10 -0.70
C SER A 126 26.52 -4.78 0.68
N TRP A 127 25.23 -5.08 0.87
CA TRP A 127 24.57 -4.98 2.16
C TRP A 127 24.84 -6.23 2.98
N VAL A 128 25.49 -6.05 4.14
CA VAL A 128 25.87 -7.15 5.03
C VAL A 128 25.10 -7.02 6.34
N VAL A 129 24.37 -8.07 6.72
CA VAL A 129 23.73 -8.18 8.04
C VAL A 129 24.81 -8.31 9.11
N THR A 130 24.84 -7.42 10.10
CA THR A 130 25.89 -7.39 11.13
C THR A 130 25.42 -7.87 12.49
N THR A 131 24.16 -7.60 12.82
CA THR A 131 23.59 -7.96 14.12
C THR A 131 22.15 -8.39 13.92
N VAL A 132 21.75 -9.43 14.64
CA VAL A 132 20.43 -10.02 14.56
C VAL A 132 19.95 -10.26 15.98
N GLU A 133 18.74 -9.80 16.27
CA GLU A 133 17.99 -10.13 17.47
C GLU A 133 16.62 -10.65 17.04
N ILE A 134 16.28 -11.87 17.45
CA ILE A 134 15.09 -12.59 16.96
C ILE A 134 14.01 -12.66 18.03
N GLY A 135 14.40 -12.47 19.31
CA GLY A 135 13.50 -12.56 20.44
C GLY A 135 12.31 -11.60 20.35
N HIS A 136 11.11 -12.17 20.27
CA HIS A 136 9.86 -11.43 20.39
C HIS A 136 9.32 -11.50 21.82
N ASN A 137 8.74 -10.38 22.29
CA ASN A 137 8.07 -10.30 23.59
C ASN A 137 6.53 -10.34 23.46
N HIS A 138 6.04 -10.76 22.31
CA HIS A 138 4.62 -10.83 21.98
C HIS A 138 4.37 -12.07 21.13
N SER A 139 3.14 -12.56 21.10
CA SER A 139 2.74 -13.61 20.18
C SER A 139 2.83 -13.14 18.72
N THR A 140 3.28 -14.03 17.86
CA THR A 140 3.20 -13.89 16.40
C THR A 140 1.86 -14.46 15.90
N VAL A 141 1.49 -14.14 14.66
CA VAL A 141 0.26 -14.66 14.04
C VAL A 141 0.59 -15.74 13.01
N SER A 142 -0.40 -16.48 12.52
CA SER A 142 -0.14 -17.43 11.42
C SER A 142 0.29 -16.68 10.14
N PRO A 143 1.07 -17.33 9.25
CA PRO A 143 1.44 -16.75 7.96
C PRO A 143 0.26 -16.22 7.14
N GLN A 144 -0.89 -16.91 7.19
CA GLN A 144 -2.10 -16.48 6.48
C GLN A 144 -2.68 -15.17 7.04
N LYS A 145 -2.50 -14.92 8.34
CA LYS A 145 -2.94 -13.68 9.00
C LYS A 145 -1.88 -12.57 8.92
N SER A 146 -0.63 -12.91 8.70
CA SER A 146 0.46 -11.93 8.64
C SER A 146 0.31 -10.98 7.45
N ARG A 147 -0.32 -11.41 6.34
CA ARG A 147 -0.64 -10.55 5.17
C ARG A 147 -1.36 -9.25 5.52
N PHE A 148 -2.05 -9.18 6.66
CA PHE A 148 -2.76 -7.98 7.08
C PHE A 148 -1.86 -6.92 7.74
N PHE A 149 -0.60 -7.23 8.04
CA PHE A 149 0.34 -6.21 8.51
C PHE A 149 0.63 -5.21 7.39
N ARG A 150 0.68 -3.93 7.74
CA ARG A 150 0.94 -2.84 6.77
C ARG A 150 2.19 -3.05 5.93
N SER A 151 3.23 -3.68 6.47
CA SER A 151 4.48 -3.98 5.75
C SER A 151 4.32 -5.01 4.64
N HIS A 152 3.33 -5.88 4.77
CA HIS A 152 3.07 -7.01 3.87
C HIS A 152 1.93 -6.72 2.90
N LYS A 153 1.28 -5.56 3.06
CA LYS A 153 0.25 -5.09 2.15
C LYS A 153 0.90 -4.44 0.93
N CYS A 154 0.65 -5.00 -0.23
CA CYS A 154 1.00 -4.41 -1.51
C CYS A 154 -0.27 -4.31 -2.34
N LEU A 155 -0.54 -3.15 -2.91
CA LEU A 155 -1.53 -3.01 -3.98
C LEU A 155 -0.72 -2.95 -5.27
N ASP A 156 -0.73 -4.03 -6.04
CA ASP A 156 0.10 -4.14 -7.24
C ASP A 156 -0.36 -3.18 -8.34
N GLU A 157 0.51 -2.90 -9.31
CA GLU A 157 0.23 -1.93 -10.37
C GLU A 157 -0.96 -2.32 -11.25
N TYR A 158 -1.17 -3.61 -11.50
CA TYR A 158 -2.32 -4.08 -12.27
C TYR A 158 -3.62 -3.80 -11.51
N SER A 159 -3.71 -4.17 -10.24
CA SER A 159 -4.85 -3.85 -9.37
C SER A 159 -5.07 -2.35 -9.26
N GLN A 160 -4.00 -1.54 -9.13
CA GLN A 160 -4.11 -0.08 -9.12
C GLN A 160 -4.73 0.45 -10.42
N ARG A 161 -4.26 -0.02 -11.58
CA ARG A 161 -4.80 0.38 -12.89
C ARG A 161 -6.28 -0.01 -13.04
N MET A 162 -6.62 -1.24 -12.67
CA MET A 162 -8.00 -1.73 -12.71
C MET A 162 -8.91 -0.91 -11.80
N LEU A 163 -8.47 -0.62 -10.57
CA LEU A 163 -9.21 0.22 -9.63
C LEU A 163 -9.43 1.62 -10.21
N ASP A 164 -8.38 2.23 -10.76
CA ASP A 164 -8.40 3.57 -11.34
C ASP A 164 -9.39 3.66 -12.52
N LEU A 165 -9.33 2.71 -13.46
CA LEU A 165 -10.20 2.64 -14.63
C LEU A 165 -11.67 2.44 -14.25
N ASN A 166 -11.95 1.45 -13.40
CA ASN A 166 -13.30 1.15 -12.95
C ASN A 166 -13.92 2.31 -12.18
N ASP A 167 -13.11 3.01 -11.36
CA ASP A 167 -13.55 4.23 -10.68
C ASP A 167 -13.93 5.34 -11.66
N ARG A 168 -13.15 5.55 -12.74
CA ARG A 168 -13.47 6.53 -13.80
C ARG A 168 -14.73 6.16 -14.56
N ALA A 169 -14.99 4.86 -14.74
CA ALA A 169 -16.22 4.35 -15.34
C ALA A 169 -17.44 4.43 -14.39
N GLY A 170 -17.28 4.94 -13.17
CA GLY A 170 -18.36 5.08 -12.19
C GLY A 170 -18.74 3.77 -11.49
N ILE A 171 -17.92 2.73 -11.62
CA ILE A 171 -18.16 1.45 -10.94
C ILE A 171 -17.92 1.63 -9.44
N ARG A 172 -18.93 1.26 -8.65
CA ARG A 172 -18.87 1.37 -7.19
C ARG A 172 -17.77 0.48 -6.60
N MET A 173 -17.14 0.97 -5.53
CA MET A 173 -16.01 0.31 -4.85
C MET A 173 -16.27 -1.16 -4.52
N ASN A 174 -17.46 -1.50 -4.03
CA ASN A 174 -17.79 -2.88 -3.66
C ASN A 174 -17.76 -3.85 -4.85
N LYS A 175 -18.16 -3.38 -6.04
CA LYS A 175 -18.09 -4.17 -7.27
C LYS A 175 -16.68 -4.20 -7.84
N ASN A 176 -15.99 -3.07 -7.77
CA ASN A 176 -14.60 -2.95 -8.22
C ASN A 176 -13.66 -3.89 -7.43
N PHE A 177 -13.73 -3.82 -6.09
CA PHE A 177 -12.98 -4.74 -5.22
C PHE A 177 -13.45 -6.19 -5.39
N GLY A 178 -14.76 -6.42 -5.53
CA GLY A 178 -15.29 -7.77 -5.79
C GLY A 178 -14.72 -8.40 -7.07
N ALA A 179 -14.52 -7.61 -8.12
CA ALA A 179 -13.87 -8.09 -9.36
C ALA A 179 -12.42 -8.55 -9.09
N LEU A 180 -11.64 -7.78 -8.33
CA LEU A 180 -10.27 -8.18 -7.95
C LEU A 180 -10.23 -9.44 -7.09
N VAL A 181 -11.22 -9.63 -6.21
CA VAL A 181 -11.34 -10.85 -5.40
C VAL A 181 -11.61 -12.07 -6.28
N VAL A 182 -12.51 -11.93 -7.26
CA VAL A 182 -12.82 -13.00 -8.21
C VAL A 182 -11.61 -13.30 -9.11
N ASP A 183 -10.95 -12.26 -9.62
CA ASP A 183 -9.75 -12.37 -10.46
C ASP A 183 -8.61 -13.09 -9.73
N ALA A 184 -8.40 -12.78 -8.45
CA ALA A 184 -7.42 -13.45 -7.59
C ALA A 184 -7.88 -14.84 -7.10
N GLY A 185 -9.10 -15.28 -7.42
CA GLY A 185 -9.64 -16.58 -6.99
C GLY A 185 -9.96 -16.68 -5.49
N GLY A 186 -10.11 -15.57 -4.77
CA GLY A 186 -10.46 -15.56 -3.35
C GLY A 186 -9.84 -14.41 -2.54
N PHE A 187 -10.33 -14.21 -1.31
CA PHE A 187 -9.85 -13.15 -0.42
C PHE A 187 -8.47 -13.46 0.18
N GLU A 188 -8.15 -14.73 0.30
CA GLU A 188 -6.92 -15.30 0.82
C GLU A 188 -5.72 -15.03 -0.08
N ASN A 189 -5.96 -14.91 -1.39
CA ASN A 189 -4.93 -14.68 -2.40
C ASN A 189 -4.57 -13.19 -2.56
N LEU A 190 -5.38 -12.29 -1.99
CA LEU A 190 -5.10 -10.87 -1.98
C LEU A 190 -4.16 -10.45 -0.84
N GLN A 191 -3.17 -9.63 -1.20
CA GLN A 191 -2.26 -8.98 -0.26
C GLN A 191 -2.82 -7.67 0.32
N PHE A 192 -4.01 -7.26 -0.10
CA PHE A 192 -4.63 -5.99 0.30
C PHE A 192 -6.11 -6.19 0.65
N GLN A 193 -6.70 -5.19 1.32
CA GLN A 193 -8.10 -5.19 1.71
C GLN A 193 -8.88 -4.10 0.95
N GLU A 194 -10.22 -4.17 0.98
CA GLU A 194 -11.09 -3.15 0.37
C GLU A 194 -10.75 -1.74 0.87
N LYS A 195 -10.40 -1.61 2.16
CA LYS A 195 -9.98 -0.33 2.74
C LYS A 195 -8.74 0.24 2.05
N ASP A 196 -7.80 -0.62 1.65
CA ASP A 196 -6.58 -0.19 0.96
C ASP A 196 -6.91 0.30 -0.46
N CYS A 197 -7.84 -0.37 -1.15
CA CYS A 197 -8.37 0.06 -2.45
C CYS A 197 -9.10 1.41 -2.36
N ARG A 198 -9.89 1.61 -1.30
CA ARG A 198 -10.57 2.88 -1.02
C ARG A 198 -9.58 4.02 -0.80
N ASN A 199 -8.57 3.79 0.05
CA ASN A 199 -7.50 4.77 0.27
C ASN A 199 -6.74 5.11 -1.02
N PHE A 200 -6.52 4.13 -1.90
CA PHE A 200 -5.90 4.35 -3.21
C PHE A 200 -6.79 5.22 -4.10
N ILE A 201 -8.07 4.86 -4.27
CA ILE A 201 -9.01 5.62 -5.11
C ILE A 201 -9.20 7.03 -4.58
N ASP A 202 -9.30 7.24 -3.27
CA ASP A 202 -9.41 8.58 -2.69
C ASP A 202 -8.20 9.45 -3.06
N LYS A 203 -6.99 8.89 -3.00
CA LYS A 203 -5.77 9.57 -3.46
C LYS A 203 -5.76 9.79 -4.97
N ALA A 204 -6.16 8.79 -5.76
CA ALA A 204 -6.21 8.90 -7.22
C ALA A 204 -7.18 10.02 -7.63
N ARG A 205 -8.38 10.08 -7.03
CA ARG A 205 -9.35 11.15 -7.23
C ARG A 205 -8.79 12.51 -6.84
N GLN A 206 -8.08 12.62 -5.72
CA GLN A 206 -7.40 13.86 -5.31
C GLN A 206 -6.39 14.32 -6.37
N LEU A 207 -5.57 13.42 -6.90
CA LEU A 207 -4.59 13.74 -7.96
C LEU A 207 -5.25 14.09 -9.30
N ARG A 208 -6.43 13.52 -9.58
CA ARG A 208 -7.24 13.82 -10.77
C ARG A 208 -8.00 15.14 -10.68
N LEU A 209 -8.06 15.80 -9.52
CA LEU A 209 -8.55 17.19 -9.42
C LEU A 209 -7.61 18.07 -10.26
N GLY A 210 -7.91 18.17 -11.55
CA GLY A 210 -7.05 18.73 -12.58
C GLY A 210 -6.91 20.25 -12.49
N ARG A 211 -6.52 20.87 -13.61
CA ARG A 211 -6.41 22.32 -13.77
C ARG A 211 -7.73 22.99 -13.33
N GLY A 212 -7.64 23.84 -12.31
CA GLY A 212 -8.81 24.53 -11.73
C GLY A 212 -9.30 23.96 -10.38
N GLY A 213 -8.91 22.74 -9.98
CA GLY A 213 -9.27 22.19 -8.66
C GLY A 213 -8.51 22.87 -7.51
N GLY A 214 -7.19 23.06 -7.70
CA GLY A 214 -6.38 23.87 -6.80
C GLY A 214 -6.75 25.36 -6.87
N GLU A 215 -7.15 25.85 -8.04
CA GLU A 215 -7.61 27.23 -8.23
C GLU A 215 -8.92 27.49 -7.49
N ALA A 216 -9.93 26.63 -7.64
CA ALA A 216 -11.22 26.74 -6.94
C ALA A 216 -11.05 26.69 -5.42
N LEU A 217 -10.16 25.83 -4.90
CA LEU A 217 -9.83 25.80 -3.47
C LEU A 217 -9.05 27.04 -3.03
N THR A 218 -8.13 27.53 -3.85
CA THR A 218 -7.39 28.77 -3.61
C THR A 218 -8.34 29.96 -3.55
N GLU A 219 -9.26 30.08 -4.50
CA GLU A 219 -10.26 31.14 -4.55
C GLU A 219 -11.22 31.06 -3.36
N TYR A 220 -11.67 29.84 -3.02
CA TYR A 220 -12.49 29.61 -1.84
C TYR A 220 -11.81 30.06 -0.55
N PHE A 221 -10.53 29.70 -0.34
CA PHE A 221 -9.80 30.10 0.86
C PHE A 221 -9.41 31.58 0.87
N LYS A 222 -9.12 32.20 -0.30
CA LYS A 222 -9.00 33.66 -0.41
C LYS A 222 -10.27 34.36 0.06
N ARG A 223 -11.44 33.90 -0.40
CA ARG A 223 -12.73 34.44 0.02
C ARG A 223 -13.00 34.25 1.51
N MET A 224 -12.66 33.08 2.06
CA MET A 224 -12.81 32.84 3.51
C MET A 224 -11.91 33.72 4.37
N ARG A 225 -10.70 34.03 3.91
CA ARG A 225 -9.79 34.98 4.58
C ARG A 225 -10.34 36.40 4.55
N LEU A 226 -10.96 36.83 3.45
CA LEU A 226 -11.60 38.15 3.37
C LEU A 226 -12.79 38.29 4.33
N GLN A 227 -13.45 37.17 4.67
CA GLN A 227 -14.58 37.16 5.61
C GLN A 227 -14.14 36.95 7.06
N ASN A 228 -12.93 36.42 7.29
CA ASN A 228 -12.41 36.10 8.60
C ASN A 228 -10.90 36.44 8.66
N ASP A 229 -10.55 37.59 9.25
CA ASP A 229 -9.15 38.05 9.34
C ASP A 229 -8.22 37.06 10.08
N GLY A 230 -8.78 36.19 10.92
CA GLY A 230 -8.04 35.12 11.60
C GLY A 230 -7.83 33.84 10.78
N PHE A 231 -8.35 33.78 9.54
CA PHE A 231 -8.27 32.57 8.72
C PHE A 231 -6.94 32.50 7.95
N VAL A 232 -6.07 31.59 8.37
CA VAL A 232 -4.79 31.27 7.72
C VAL A 232 -4.88 29.91 7.04
N TYR A 233 -4.35 29.81 5.82
CA TYR A 233 -4.32 28.57 5.07
C TYR A 233 -3.01 28.42 4.29
N VAL A 234 -2.61 27.17 4.03
CA VAL A 234 -1.49 26.82 3.16
C VAL A 234 -1.97 25.73 2.21
N ILE A 235 -1.86 25.97 0.90
CA ILE A 235 -2.12 24.98 -0.14
C ILE A 235 -0.82 24.77 -0.91
N ASP A 236 -0.47 23.51 -1.16
CA ASP A 236 0.57 23.14 -2.11
C ASP A 236 -0.08 22.68 -3.43
N VAL A 237 0.12 23.48 -4.49
CA VAL A 237 -0.34 23.20 -5.86
C VAL A 237 0.84 23.10 -6.81
N ASP A 238 0.74 22.22 -7.82
CA ASP A 238 1.74 22.10 -8.88
C ASP A 238 1.67 23.19 -9.95
N GLU A 239 2.60 23.14 -10.90
CA GLU A 239 2.72 24.10 -12.01
C GLU A 239 1.46 24.12 -12.91
N GLU A 240 0.65 23.05 -12.85
CA GLU A 240 -0.63 22.93 -13.53
C GLU A 240 -1.83 23.20 -12.60
N LEU A 241 -1.60 23.74 -11.41
CA LEU A 241 -2.59 24.06 -10.37
C LEU A 241 -3.35 22.83 -9.84
N ARG A 242 -2.75 21.64 -9.88
CA ARG A 242 -3.27 20.43 -9.22
C ARG A 242 -2.78 20.37 -7.78
N LEU A 243 -3.61 19.84 -6.88
CA LEU A 243 -3.25 19.71 -5.46
C LEU A 243 -2.18 18.64 -5.27
N ARG A 244 -1.07 18.99 -4.62
CA ARG A 244 -0.05 18.02 -4.18
C ARG A 244 -0.31 17.53 -2.75
N SER A 245 -0.83 18.40 -1.88
CA SER A 245 -1.28 18.07 -0.52
C SER A 245 -2.04 19.24 0.12
N PRO A 246 -3.25 19.05 0.68
CA PRO A 246 -3.88 20.05 1.53
C PRO A 246 -3.52 19.82 3.00
N SER A 247 -2.64 20.64 3.56
CA SER A 247 -2.49 20.76 5.02
C SER A 247 -3.33 21.93 5.51
N ILE A 248 -4.60 21.68 5.83
CA ILE A 248 -5.43 22.67 6.53
C ILE A 248 -5.10 22.57 8.03
N ARG A 249 -4.31 23.51 8.56
CA ARG A 249 -4.21 23.71 10.01
C ARG A 249 -5.25 24.75 10.42
N HIS A 250 -6.36 24.32 11.01
CA HIS A 250 -7.21 25.22 11.79
C HIS A 250 -6.52 25.49 13.13
N THR A 251 -5.83 26.61 13.26
CA THR A 251 -5.47 27.17 14.56
C THR A 251 -6.54 28.19 14.94
N TRP A 252 -7.55 27.77 15.70
CA TRP A 252 -8.26 28.71 16.56
C TRP A 252 -7.35 28.99 17.74
N GLN A 253 -6.47 29.97 17.60
CA GLN A 253 -5.73 30.49 18.74
C GLN A 253 -6.36 31.82 19.12
N ILE A 254 -7.30 31.75 20.07
CA ILE A 254 -7.67 32.89 20.89
C ILE A 254 -6.50 33.04 21.86
N ASP A 255 -5.59 33.97 21.60
CA ASP A 255 -4.65 34.43 22.60
C ASP A 255 -4.61 35.97 22.55
N THR A 256 -5.38 36.53 23.48
CA THR A 256 -4.97 37.55 24.45
C THR A 256 -3.90 38.53 23.98
N VAL A 257 -4.34 39.78 23.82
CA VAL A 257 -3.52 40.99 23.73
C VAL A 257 -2.49 41.00 24.86
N CYS A 258 -1.21 40.80 24.54
CA CYS A 258 -0.11 41.20 25.39
C CYS A 258 0.38 42.57 24.90
N LEU A 259 -0.06 43.61 25.62
CA LEU A 259 0.52 44.94 25.56
C LEU A 259 2.03 44.83 25.84
N SER A 260 2.85 45.34 24.94
CA SER A 260 4.16 45.87 25.32
C SER A 260 4.24 47.30 24.81
N SER A 261 4.16 48.20 25.79
CA SER A 261 4.39 49.63 25.64
C SER A 261 5.79 49.86 25.10
N SER A 262 5.87 50.69 24.06
CA SER A 262 7.08 51.38 23.63
C SER A 262 7.06 52.80 24.20
N GLU A 263 7.91 53.12 25.17
CA GLU A 263 8.32 54.50 25.44
C GLU A 263 9.83 54.53 25.76
N MET A 264 10.51 55.37 24.98
CA MET A 264 11.80 56.07 25.16
C MET A 264 13.01 55.32 25.73
#